data_AF-A0A814L7H1-F1
#
_entry.id   AF-A0A814L7H1-F1
#
_cell.length_a   1.000
_cell.length_b   1.000
_cell.length_c   1.000
_cell.angle_alpha   90.00
_cell.angle_beta   90.00
_cell.angle_gamma   90.00
#
_symmetry.space_group_name_H-M   'P 1'
#
loop_
_entity.id
_entity.type
_entity.pdbx_description
1 polymer ?
#
loop_
_entity_poly.entity_id
_entity_poly.type
_entity_poly.pdbx_seq_one_letter_code
_entity_poly.pdbx_strand_id
1 'polypeptide(L)'
;MAIYVRQNEKDSTQLTVNPWFVRTCSNRHDACRILESCRTIENGNFLVRKSENSDTQYAITLWFDKQITHVRINQVDDNQYQLEYNPKANSSVPVFSTIKDLIKFYTEHEMKLTGHCQGFVKLKFNPDLFKY
;
A
#
# COMPACT_ATOMS: atom_id res chain seq x y z
N MET A 1 7.92 -10.36 28.62
CA MET A 1 7.41 -10.49 27.23
C MET A 1 7.29 -9.10 26.63
N ALA A 2 7.85 -8.91 25.44
CA ALA A 2 8.23 -7.61 24.90
C ALA A 2 7.05 -6.70 24.49
N ILE A 3 7.12 -5.48 24.98
CA ILE A 3 6.72 -4.19 24.41
C ILE A 3 6.74 -4.17 22.86
N TYR A 4 5.67 -4.65 22.21
CA TYR A 4 5.42 -4.41 20.76
C TYR A 4 4.07 -3.70 20.50
N VAL A 5 3.21 -3.57 21.52
CA VAL A 5 1.83 -3.09 21.35
C VAL A 5 1.74 -1.57 21.20
N ARG A 6 2.71 -0.79 21.70
CA ARG A 6 2.60 0.69 21.79
C ARG A 6 2.97 1.47 20.53
N GLN A 7 3.73 0.91 19.59
CA GLN A 7 4.08 1.63 18.34
C GLN A 7 2.99 1.53 17.27
N ASN A 8 2.23 0.42 17.27
CA ASN A 8 1.22 0.13 16.25
C ASN A 8 0.08 1.17 16.23
N GLU A 9 -0.31 1.68 17.40
CA GLU A 9 -1.32 2.74 17.50
C GLU A 9 -0.80 4.09 17.00
N LYS A 10 0.48 4.41 17.24
CA LYS A 10 1.08 5.68 16.78
C LYS A 10 1.22 5.74 15.26
N ASP A 11 1.66 4.64 14.63
CA ASP A 11 1.78 4.56 13.18
C ASP A 11 0.40 4.57 12.52
N SER A 12 -0.54 3.77 13.05
CA SER A 12 -1.93 3.76 12.59
C SER A 12 -2.57 5.15 12.67
N THR A 13 -2.37 5.89 13.76
CA THR A 13 -2.95 7.24 13.96
C THR A 13 -2.33 8.29 13.03
N GLN A 14 -1.05 8.15 12.65
CA GLN A 14 -0.45 9.03 11.65
C GLN A 14 -0.89 8.69 10.23
N LEU A 15 -1.18 7.41 9.96
CA LEU A 15 -1.72 6.98 8.68
C LEU A 15 -3.17 7.43 8.49
N THR A 16 -4.00 7.45 9.55
CA THR A 16 -5.41 7.90 9.48
C THR A 16 -5.59 9.32 8.97
N VAL A 17 -4.55 10.16 9.06
CA VAL A 17 -4.58 11.53 8.55
C VAL A 17 -4.53 11.56 7.02
N ASN A 18 -4.05 10.49 6.38
CA ASN A 18 -3.86 10.47 4.93
C ASN A 18 -5.10 9.95 4.21
N PRO A 19 -5.55 10.64 3.15
CA PRO A 19 -6.79 10.30 2.46
C PRO A 19 -6.70 9.01 1.62
N TRP A 20 -5.49 8.50 1.38
CA TRP A 20 -5.25 7.21 0.73
C TRP A 20 -5.29 6.01 1.68
N PHE A 21 -5.37 6.24 3.00
CA PHE A 21 -5.40 5.16 4.00
C PHE A 21 -6.83 4.87 4.45
N VAL A 22 -7.26 3.63 4.28
CA VAL A 22 -8.64 3.22 4.54
C VAL A 22 -8.70 2.35 5.79
N ARG A 23 -9.14 2.93 6.91
CA ARG A 23 -9.24 2.21 8.20
C ARG A 23 -10.28 1.10 8.19
N THR A 24 -11.38 1.31 7.47
CA THR A 24 -12.55 0.42 7.46
C THR A 24 -12.38 -0.75 6.50
N CYS A 25 -11.39 -0.69 5.59
CA CYS A 25 -11.13 -1.73 4.61
C CYS A 25 -10.04 -2.68 5.08
N SER A 26 -10.31 -3.45 6.14
CA SER A 26 -9.40 -4.50 6.60
C SER A 26 -9.26 -5.64 5.58
N ASN A 27 -10.30 -5.83 4.75
CA ASN A 27 -10.37 -6.93 3.79
C ASN A 27 -9.96 -6.56 2.38
N ARG A 28 -9.31 -7.53 1.72
CA ARG A 28 -8.93 -7.47 0.30
C ARG A 28 -10.14 -7.18 -0.59
N HIS A 29 -11.29 -7.78 -0.26
CA HIS A 29 -12.53 -7.64 -1.03
C HIS A 29 -13.10 -6.22 -0.98
N ASP A 30 -13.13 -5.57 0.18
CA ASP A 30 -13.63 -4.19 0.28
C ASP A 30 -12.74 -3.21 -0.48
N ALA A 31 -11.42 -3.37 -0.36
CA ALA A 31 -10.48 -2.59 -1.16
C ALA A 31 -10.65 -2.81 -2.67
N CYS A 32 -10.91 -4.05 -3.08
CA CYS A 32 -11.20 -4.38 -4.47
C CYS A 32 -12.45 -3.63 -4.96
N ARG A 33 -13.54 -3.70 -4.18
CA ARG A 33 -14.81 -3.02 -4.48
C ARG A 33 -14.67 -1.51 -4.60
N ILE A 34 -13.85 -0.87 -3.75
CA ILE A 34 -13.61 0.58 -3.84
C ILE A 34 -12.97 0.95 -5.18
N LEU A 35 -11.93 0.21 -5.59
CA LEU A 35 -11.30 0.43 -6.88
C LEU A 35 -12.28 0.14 -8.03
N GLU A 36 -12.99 -0.98 -7.99
CA GLU A 36 -13.95 -1.38 -9.03
C GLU A 36 -15.14 -0.42 -9.17
N SER A 37 -15.59 0.18 -8.07
CA SER A 37 -16.72 1.11 -8.06
C SER A 37 -16.36 2.49 -8.60
N CYS A 38 -15.06 2.80 -8.71
CA CYS A 38 -14.61 4.12 -9.15
C CYS A 38 -14.75 4.27 -10.66
N ARG A 39 -15.57 5.24 -11.09
CA ARG A 39 -15.80 5.53 -12.52
C ARG A 39 -14.57 6.11 -13.23
N THR A 40 -13.69 6.78 -12.50
CA THR A 40 -12.51 7.48 -13.04
C THR A 40 -11.22 6.73 -12.70
N ILE A 41 -11.26 5.39 -12.75
CA ILE A 41 -10.09 4.59 -12.37
C ILE A 41 -9.02 4.55 -13.47
N GLU A 42 -7.78 4.84 -13.07
CA GLU A 42 -6.62 4.84 -13.95
C GLU A 42 -5.52 3.92 -13.41
N ASN A 43 -4.59 3.55 -14.29
CA ASN A 43 -3.40 2.78 -13.90
C ASN A 43 -2.58 3.57 -12.86
N GLY A 44 -2.34 2.92 -11.72
CA GLY A 44 -1.63 3.49 -10.58
C GLY A 44 -2.53 3.98 -9.46
N ASN A 45 -3.86 4.02 -9.66
CA ASN A 45 -4.79 4.33 -8.58
C ASN A 45 -4.66 3.31 -7.46
N PHE A 46 -4.41 3.79 -6.25
CA PHE A 46 -4.12 2.93 -5.11
C PHE A 46 -4.86 3.35 -3.84
N LEU A 47 -4.94 2.41 -2.92
CA LEU A 47 -5.33 2.62 -1.54
C LEU A 47 -4.44 1.76 -0.64
N VAL A 48 -4.17 2.26 0.56
CA VAL A 48 -3.42 1.53 1.58
C VAL A 48 -4.38 1.06 2.65
N ARG A 49 -4.22 -0.20 3.05
CA ARG A 49 -5.01 -0.82 4.10
C ARG A 49 -4.16 -1.61 5.07
N LYS A 50 -4.69 -1.82 6.27
CA LYS A 50 -4.15 -2.80 7.22
C LYS A 50 -4.59 -4.21 6.81
N SER A 51 -3.75 -5.22 7.04
CA SER A 51 -4.11 -6.62 6.80
C SER A 51 -4.97 -7.15 7.96
N GLU A 52 -6.08 -7.83 7.63
CA GLU A 52 -6.95 -8.48 8.62
C GLU A 52 -6.26 -9.64 9.37
N ASN A 53 -5.40 -10.39 8.68
CA ASN A 53 -4.80 -11.61 9.23
C ASN A 53 -3.46 -11.39 9.95
N SER A 54 -2.98 -10.15 10.03
CA SER A 54 -1.72 -9.83 10.70
C SER A 54 -1.70 -8.38 11.16
N ASP A 55 -1.66 -8.17 12.47
CA ASP A 55 -1.55 -6.86 13.10
C ASP A 55 -0.31 -6.04 12.68
N THR A 56 0.66 -6.69 12.04
CA THR A 56 1.95 -6.13 11.63
C THR A 56 2.09 -5.96 10.11
N GLN A 57 1.06 -6.28 9.33
CA GLN A 57 1.17 -6.23 7.86
C GLN A 57 0.23 -5.17 7.26
N TYR A 58 0.79 -4.33 6.40
CA TYR A 58 0.03 -3.39 5.57
C TYR A 58 0.04 -3.88 4.12
N ALA A 59 -0.97 -3.48 3.36
CA ALA A 59 -1.05 -3.81 1.95
C ALA A 59 -1.50 -2.60 1.13
N ILE A 60 -0.83 -2.42 0.00
CA ILE A 60 -1.23 -1.47 -1.04
C ILE A 60 -2.09 -2.25 -2.02
N THR A 61 -3.30 -1.78 -2.25
CA THR A 61 -4.18 -2.33 -3.28
C THR A 61 -4.28 -1.28 -4.38
N LEU A 62 -3.89 -1.65 -5.60
CA LEU A 62 -3.82 -0.73 -6.72
C LEU A 62 -4.43 -1.31 -7.99
N TRP A 63 -4.92 -0.44 -8.85
CA TRP A 63 -5.44 -0.76 -10.16
C TRP A 63 -4.36 -0.59 -11.22
N PHE A 64 -4.12 -1.65 -11.99
CA PHE A 64 -3.18 -1.64 -13.08
C PHE A 64 -3.60 -2.64 -14.15
N ASP A 65 -3.57 -2.20 -15.41
CA ASP A 65 -3.87 -3.03 -16.57
C ASP A 65 -5.23 -3.77 -16.46
N LYS A 66 -6.26 -3.01 -16.07
CA LYS A 66 -7.64 -3.49 -15.85
C LYS A 66 -7.77 -4.58 -14.77
N GLN A 67 -6.77 -4.70 -13.91
CA GLN A 67 -6.72 -5.68 -12.85
C GLN A 67 -6.32 -5.04 -11.53
N ILE A 68 -6.72 -5.68 -10.44
CA ILE A 68 -6.39 -5.24 -9.10
C ILE A 68 -5.21 -6.05 -8.59
N THR A 69 -4.16 -5.34 -8.22
CA THR A 69 -2.93 -5.92 -7.69
C THR A 69 -2.79 -5.54 -6.22
N HIS A 70 -2.36 -6.51 -5.41
CA HIS A 70 -2.08 -6.29 -3.99
C HIS A 70 -0.58 -6.44 -3.74
N VAL A 71 0.01 -5.42 -3.14
CA VAL A 71 1.42 -5.36 -2.80
C VAL A 71 1.51 -5.33 -1.29
N ARG A 72 2.19 -6.31 -0.69
CA ARG A 72 2.40 -6.33 0.76
C ARG A 72 3.52 -5.38 1.14
N ILE A 73 3.33 -4.68 2.25
CA ILE A 73 4.36 -3.90 2.93
C ILE A 73 4.82 -4.74 4.11
N ASN A 74 6.08 -5.13 4.09
CA ASN A 74 6.71 -5.90 5.14
C ASN A 74 7.53 -4.96 6.04
N GLN A 75 7.36 -5.14 7.34
CA GLN A 75 8.24 -4.52 8.32
C GLN A 75 9.45 -5.45 8.52
N VAL A 76 10.64 -4.98 8.18
CA VAL A 76 11.89 -5.77 8.34
C VAL A 76 12.54 -5.58 9.70
N ASP A 77 12.43 -4.39 10.27
CA ASP A 77 13.03 -4.00 11.55
C ASP A 77 12.14 -2.98 12.28
N ASP A 78 12.54 -2.59 13.50
CA ASP A 78 11.87 -1.51 14.24
C ASP A 78 11.84 -0.24 13.39
N ASN A 79 10.64 0.29 13.13
CA ASN A 79 10.43 1.44 12.27
C ASN A 79 11.05 1.31 10.88
N GLN A 80 11.12 0.11 10.29
CA GLN A 80 11.66 -0.08 8.93
C GLN A 80 10.70 -0.89 8.06
N TYR A 81 10.17 -0.23 7.03
CA TYR A 81 9.18 -0.76 6.13
C TYR A 81 9.73 -0.87 4.71
N GLN A 82 9.44 -1.97 4.05
CA GLN A 82 9.77 -2.19 2.65
C GLN A 82 8.60 -2.87 1.94
N LEU A 83 8.58 -2.81 0.61
CA LEU A 83 7.66 -3.63 -0.14
C LEU A 83 8.16 -5.08 -0.16
N GLU A 84 7.26 -6.04 0.03
CA GLU A 84 7.56 -7.49 -0.13
C GLU A 84 8.12 -7.80 -1.52
N TYR A 85 7.79 -6.95 -2.48
CA TYR A 85 8.12 -7.13 -3.88
C TYR A 85 9.30 -6.25 -4.33
N ASN A 86 10.34 -6.88 -4.89
CA ASN A 86 11.53 -6.23 -5.45
C ASN A 86 11.55 -6.29 -6.99
N PRO A 87 11.59 -5.14 -7.70
CA PRO A 87 11.60 -5.05 -9.16
C PRO A 87 12.92 -5.43 -9.86
N LYS A 88 14.04 -5.52 -9.13
CA LYS A 88 15.34 -5.86 -9.71
C LYS A 88 16.03 -6.86 -8.80
N ALA A 89 16.33 -8.06 -9.30
CA ALA A 89 17.11 -9.09 -8.61
C ALA A 89 18.49 -8.60 -8.10
N ASN A 90 18.89 -7.37 -8.48
CA ASN A 90 20.21 -6.78 -8.26
C ASN A 90 20.15 -5.35 -7.66
N SER A 91 18.97 -4.85 -7.25
CA SER A 91 18.87 -3.55 -6.55
C SER A 91 18.30 -3.75 -5.16
N SER A 92 18.98 -3.19 -4.16
CA SER A 92 18.50 -3.15 -2.78
C SER A 92 17.08 -2.56 -2.75
N VAL A 93 16.17 -3.25 -2.07
CA VAL A 93 14.83 -2.70 -1.81
C VAL A 93 15.01 -1.46 -0.94
N PRO A 94 14.48 -0.29 -1.34
CA PRO A 94 14.54 0.87 -0.47
C PRO A 94 13.69 0.60 0.77
N VAL A 95 14.33 0.73 1.92
CA VAL A 95 13.70 0.61 3.24
C VAL A 95 13.40 2.01 3.73
N PHE A 96 12.22 2.19 4.30
CA PHE A 96 11.72 3.49 4.73
C PHE A 96 11.41 3.46 6.22
N SER A 97 11.62 4.59 6.89
CA SER A 97 11.32 4.72 8.32
C SER A 97 9.81 4.77 8.60
N THR A 98 9.02 5.15 7.61
CA THR A 98 7.56 5.25 7.69
C THR A 98 6.89 4.79 6.40
N ILE A 99 5.66 4.30 6.50
CA ILE A 99 4.82 3.97 5.33
C ILE A 99 4.54 5.23 4.51
N LYS A 100 4.46 6.40 5.12
CA LYS A 100 4.21 7.66 4.43
C LYS A 100 5.34 8.01 3.46
N ASP A 101 6.58 7.87 3.90
CA ASP A 101 7.78 8.07 3.06
C ASP A 101 7.84 7.03 1.94
N LEU A 102 7.51 5.77 2.25
CA LEU A 102 7.40 4.70 1.25
C LEU A 102 6.42 5.08 0.14
N ILE A 103 5.18 5.45 0.50
CA ILE A 103 4.16 5.82 -0.48
C ILE A 103 4.59 7.04 -1.29
N LYS A 104 5.13 8.07 -0.63
CA LYS A 104 5.65 9.26 -1.30
C LYS A 104 6.72 8.90 -2.34
N PHE A 105 7.68 8.06 -1.98
CA PHE A 105 8.72 7.63 -2.89
C PHE A 105 8.16 6.97 -4.16
N TYR A 106 7.20 6.06 -4.02
CA TYR A 106 6.55 5.35 -5.13
C TYR A 106 5.49 6.18 -5.88
N THR A 107 5.15 7.38 -5.40
CA THR A 107 4.40 8.35 -6.20
C THR A 107 5.28 9.05 -7.23
N GLU A 108 6.57 9.24 -6.90
CA GLU A 108 7.56 9.88 -7.77
C GLU A 108 8.26 8.85 -8.67
N HIS A 109 8.52 7.66 -8.12
CA HIS A 109 9.24 6.56 -8.76
C HIS A 109 8.32 5.41 -9.18
N GLU A 110 8.56 4.86 -10.36
CA GLU A 110 7.83 3.68 -10.84
C GLU A 110 8.25 2.44 -10.05
N MET A 111 7.27 1.77 -9.44
CA MET A 111 7.44 0.39 -9.00
C MET A 111 7.15 -0.54 -10.16
N LYS A 112 7.92 -1.61 -10.27
CA LYS A 112 7.55 -2.71 -11.18
C LYS A 112 6.41 -3.50 -10.53
N LEU A 113 5.58 -4.12 -11.33
CA LEU A 113 4.68 -5.19 -10.90
C LEU A 113 5.21 -6.49 -11.50
N THR A 114 5.21 -7.58 -10.73
CA THR A 114 5.40 -8.94 -11.26
C THR A 114 4.28 -9.86 -10.83
N GLY A 115 4.19 -11.00 -11.51
CA GLY A 115 3.16 -11.99 -11.32
C GLY A 115 2.22 -11.94 -12.51
N HIS A 116 0.91 -11.91 -12.23
CA HIS A 116 -0.13 -11.86 -13.25
C HIS A 116 -0.24 -10.49 -13.95
N CYS A 117 0.15 -9.42 -13.27
CA CYS A 117 0.28 -8.08 -13.84
C CYS A 117 1.77 -7.73 -13.92
N GLN A 118 2.28 -7.47 -15.12
CA GLN A 118 3.67 -7.11 -15.35
C GLN A 118 3.75 -5.72 -15.96
N GLY A 119 4.56 -4.85 -15.38
CA GLY A 119 4.71 -3.48 -15.89
C GLY A 119 5.37 -2.56 -14.89
N PHE A 120 5.44 -1.28 -15.23
CA PHE A 120 5.91 -0.21 -14.36
C PHE A 120 4.74 0.72 -14.07
N VAL A 121 4.54 1.04 -12.80
CA VAL A 121 3.44 1.88 -12.36
C VAL A 121 3.91 2.83 -11.26
N LYS A 122 3.45 4.08 -11.33
CA LYS A 122 3.59 5.04 -10.23
C LYS A 122 2.32 5.03 -9.41
N LEU A 123 2.44 5.16 -8.10
CA LEU A 123 1.28 5.32 -7.23
C LEU A 123 0.64 6.69 -7.50
N LYS A 124 -0.64 6.68 -7.86
CA LYS A 124 -1.45 7.88 -8.08
C LYS A 124 -2.59 7.88 -7.10
N PHE A 125 -2.59 8.87 -6.22
CA PHE A 125 -3.73 9.04 -5.31
C PHE A 125 -4.89 9.64 -6.10
N ASN A 126 -6.02 8.93 -6.13
CA ASN A 126 -7.24 9.44 -6.72
C ASN A 126 -8.27 9.71 -5.60
N PRO A 127 -8.62 10.98 -5.31
CA PRO A 127 -9.61 11.31 -4.29
C PRO A 127 -11.02 10.84 -4.65
N ASP A 128 -11.30 10.59 -5.94
CA ASP A 128 -12.60 10.14 -6.41
C ASP A 128 -12.87 8.67 -6.06
N LEU A 129 -11.86 7.92 -5.59
CA LEU A 129 -12.05 6.58 -5.03
C LEU A 129 -12.97 6.57 -3.81
N PHE A 130 -13.06 7.70 -3.09
CA PHE A 130 -13.77 7.81 -1.82
C PHE A 130 -15.01 8.71 -1.89
N LYS A 131 -15.32 9.24 -3.08
CA LYS A 131 -16.53 10.03 -3.32
C LYS A 131 -17.67 9.06 -3.64
N TYR A 132 -18.42 8.69 -2.62
CA TYR A 132 -19.69 7.96 -2.71
C TYR A 132 -20.86 8.91 -2.48
#